data_AF-A0A254T855-F1
#
_entry.id   AF-A0A254T855-F1
#
_cell.length_a   1.000
_cell.length_b   1.000
_cell.length_c   1.000
_cell.angle_alpha   90.00
_cell.angle_beta   90.00
_cell.angle_gamma   90.00
#
_symmetry.space_group_name_H-M   'P 1'
#
loop_
_entity.id
_entity.type
_entity.pdbx_description
1 polymer ?
#
loop_
_entity_poly.entity_id
_entity_poly.type
_entity_poly.pdbx_seq_one_letter_code
_entity_poly.pdbx_strand_id
1 'polypeptide(L)'
;MLVLVSGCAAPVYTVDDGSQVDETLLAEIRAFGKGHQVLRPGIVRSAALKDKDCDKQWELPFVVATSYDLPKEKKIAWVRGLSVDERLSVIAASENTDLSVGDKIEEIDGYKKENTVKMHAELMDRRDSGRPFTMRLASGKAVKVNPVEVCRGRVLIAAPENAAAQDFHWLQSTHSLSLLDNDLTPDEALWTVLWTQGLSEEAGARMKVYHYGLKVVKTGIAIASVASGVGAVANAANAAAANAATTAAGSAAAQAAARELAKQAADSMRKSVIEAAQKVARQQAQEITLDAIKAATMFKNSLSGISWVAGTGFYMADKWAFDRMETLGADPLAAFTLHYKLASTANAQNAFVFDEERLQLISEIAKQKGMEEKVALVLAGEDPHAPKAIASVVTVGDSIEQRPLEDGAAINVANADAGGATQAAPVQEARERAD
;
A
#
# COMPACT_ATOMS: atom_id res chain seq x y z
N MET A 1 6.60 -63.73 -21.46
CA MET A 1 6.76 -62.35 -21.95
C MET A 1 6.27 -61.43 -20.86
N LEU A 2 7.18 -60.85 -20.06
CA LEU A 2 6.81 -60.07 -18.88
C LEU A 2 6.71 -58.59 -19.29
N VAL A 3 5.51 -58.02 -19.25
CA VAL A 3 5.31 -56.59 -19.56
C VAL A 3 5.64 -55.78 -18.32
N LEU A 4 6.86 -55.24 -18.27
CA LEU A 4 7.26 -54.24 -17.28
C LEU A 4 6.56 -52.92 -17.62
N VAL A 5 5.43 -52.66 -16.95
CA VAL A 5 4.78 -51.34 -16.99
C VAL A 5 5.62 -50.38 -16.14
N SER A 6 6.60 -49.73 -16.77
CA SER A 6 7.32 -48.61 -16.19
C SER A 6 6.40 -47.38 -16.13
N GLY A 7 5.51 -47.36 -15.15
CA GLY A 7 4.70 -46.19 -14.85
C GLY A 7 5.63 -45.03 -14.47
N CYS A 8 5.67 -44.00 -15.31
CA CYS A 8 6.34 -42.75 -14.95
C CYS A 8 5.58 -42.15 -13.76
N ALA A 9 6.16 -42.21 -12.56
CA ALA A 9 5.60 -41.52 -11.41
C ALA A 9 5.54 -40.03 -11.74
N ALA A 10 4.33 -39.46 -11.77
CA ALA A 10 4.16 -38.03 -11.96
C ALA A 10 4.87 -37.27 -10.82
N PRO A 11 5.41 -36.07 -11.08
CA PRO A 11 6.04 -35.27 -10.04
C PRO A 11 5.09 -35.06 -8.87
N VAL A 12 5.54 -35.43 -7.67
CA VAL A 12 4.79 -35.27 -6.42
C VAL A 12 5.02 -33.84 -5.94
N TYR A 13 3.97 -33.03 -6.02
CA TYR A 13 3.95 -31.66 -5.51
C TYR A 13 3.62 -31.64 -4.02
N THR A 14 4.12 -30.63 -3.30
CA THR A 14 3.75 -30.42 -1.91
C THR A 14 2.27 -30.09 -1.79
N VAL A 15 1.60 -30.72 -0.82
CA VAL A 15 0.21 -30.44 -0.42
C VAL A 15 0.19 -29.95 1.03
N ASP A 16 -0.91 -29.31 1.44
CA ASP A 16 -1.15 -29.09 2.85
C ASP A 16 -1.53 -30.43 3.51
N ASP A 17 -0.59 -31.00 4.26
CA ASP A 17 -0.74 -32.27 4.98
C ASP A 17 -1.19 -32.08 6.44
N GLY A 18 -1.56 -30.86 6.83
CA GLY A 18 -1.93 -30.51 8.20
C GLY A 18 -0.74 -30.33 9.15
N SER A 19 0.51 -30.42 8.68
CA SER A 19 1.69 -30.15 9.50
C SER A 19 1.66 -28.76 10.14
N GLN A 20 2.28 -28.63 11.30
CA GLN A 20 2.51 -27.32 11.92
C GLN A 20 3.40 -26.45 10.99
N VAL A 21 3.05 -25.17 10.88
CA VAL A 21 3.84 -24.16 10.16
C VAL A 21 4.18 -23.00 11.10
N ASP A 22 5.08 -22.14 10.65
CA ASP A 22 5.30 -20.83 11.26
C ASP A 22 4.09 -19.93 10.93
N GLU A 23 3.30 -19.58 11.95
CA GLU A 23 2.09 -18.76 11.79
C GLU A 23 2.40 -17.30 11.42
N THR A 24 3.58 -16.78 11.80
CA THR A 24 4.04 -15.46 11.35
C THR A 24 4.31 -15.51 9.85
N LEU A 25 5.10 -16.49 9.39
CA LEU A 25 5.35 -16.69 7.96
C LEU A 25 4.04 -16.91 7.18
N LEU A 26 3.08 -17.67 7.73
CA LEU A 26 1.77 -17.89 7.09
C LEU A 26 0.95 -16.60 6.98
N ALA A 27 0.98 -15.73 7.98
CA ALA A 27 0.35 -14.41 7.93
C ALA A 27 0.99 -13.53 6.83
N GLU A 28 2.33 -13.47 6.79
CA GLU A 28 3.07 -12.69 5.78
C GLU A 28 2.85 -13.22 4.36
N ILE A 29 2.76 -14.54 4.17
CA ILE A 29 2.38 -15.16 2.88
C ILE A 29 0.97 -14.71 2.43
N ARG A 30 0.00 -14.64 3.36
CA ARG A 30 -1.35 -14.15 3.05
C ARG A 30 -1.36 -12.66 2.72
N ALA A 31 -0.62 -11.85 3.48
CA ALA A 31 -0.43 -10.42 3.22
C ALA A 31 0.19 -10.19 1.83
N PHE A 32 1.25 -10.93 1.49
CA PHE A 32 1.93 -10.87 0.19
C PHE A 32 0.98 -11.13 -0.99
N GLY A 33 0.14 -12.16 -0.89
CA GLY A 33 -0.89 -12.44 -1.90
C GLY A 33 -1.94 -11.32 -2.01
N LYS A 34 -2.49 -10.88 -0.87
CA LYS A 34 -3.46 -9.77 -0.82
C LYS A 34 -2.91 -8.48 -1.41
N GLY A 35 -1.65 -8.15 -1.11
CA GLY A 35 -0.95 -7.00 -1.65
C GLY A 35 -0.80 -7.05 -3.17
N HIS A 36 -0.41 -8.21 -3.69
CA HIS A 36 -0.34 -8.39 -5.14
C HIS A 36 -1.72 -8.32 -5.82
N GLN A 37 -2.78 -8.79 -5.15
CA GLN A 37 -4.16 -8.68 -5.65
C GLN A 37 -4.65 -7.22 -5.68
N VAL A 38 -4.38 -6.43 -4.64
CA VAL A 38 -4.84 -5.02 -4.59
C VAL A 38 -4.00 -4.08 -5.48
N LEU A 39 -2.70 -4.33 -5.64
CA LEU A 39 -1.82 -3.50 -6.47
C LEU A 39 -1.94 -3.78 -7.98
N ARG A 40 -2.29 -5.01 -8.40
CA ARG A 40 -2.32 -5.36 -9.84
C ARG A 40 -3.33 -4.54 -10.67
N PRO A 41 -4.56 -4.23 -10.20
CA PRO A 41 -5.45 -3.28 -10.86
C PRO A 41 -4.84 -1.88 -10.99
N GLY A 42 -4.13 -1.38 -9.97
CA GLY A 42 -3.42 -0.10 -10.01
C GLY A 42 -2.33 -0.06 -11.09
N ILE A 43 -1.56 -1.16 -11.22
CA ILE A 43 -0.53 -1.30 -12.27
C ILE A 43 -1.18 -1.20 -13.66
N VAL A 44 -2.24 -1.96 -13.91
CA VAL A 44 -2.95 -1.95 -15.20
C VAL A 44 -3.64 -0.61 -15.47
N ARG A 45 -4.20 0.04 -14.45
CA ARG A 45 -4.78 1.39 -14.55
C ARG A 45 -3.72 2.45 -14.88
N SER A 46 -2.49 2.34 -14.35
CA SER A 46 -1.41 3.28 -14.68
C SER A 46 -1.04 3.27 -16.18
N ALA A 47 -1.20 2.14 -16.88
CA ALA A 47 -0.98 2.05 -18.33
C ALA A 47 -1.94 2.95 -19.14
N ALA A 48 -3.12 3.30 -18.59
CA ALA A 48 -4.08 4.17 -19.26
C ALA A 48 -3.58 5.62 -19.42
N LEU A 49 -2.58 6.06 -18.64
CA LEU A 49 -1.94 7.37 -18.80
C LEU A 49 -1.34 7.56 -20.19
N LYS A 50 -0.78 6.48 -20.78
CA LYS A 50 0.04 6.53 -22.01
C LYS A 50 1.09 7.64 -21.97
N ASP A 51 1.65 7.88 -20.78
CA ASP A 51 2.44 9.06 -20.47
C ASP A 51 3.66 9.18 -21.40
N LYS A 52 3.78 10.30 -22.11
CA LYS A 52 4.88 10.56 -23.05
C LYS A 52 6.15 11.05 -22.36
N ASP A 53 6.06 11.45 -21.09
CA ASP A 53 7.12 12.13 -20.34
C ASP A 53 7.83 11.17 -19.36
N CYS A 54 7.74 9.85 -19.58
CA CYS A 54 8.41 8.79 -18.79
C CYS A 54 9.07 7.72 -19.66
N ASP A 55 10.14 7.08 -19.15
CA ASP A 55 10.73 5.90 -19.77
C ASP A 55 9.78 4.70 -19.61
N LYS A 56 9.79 3.77 -20.58
CA LYS A 56 8.83 2.65 -20.61
C LYS A 56 9.36 1.37 -19.99
N GLN A 57 8.46 0.65 -19.32
CA GLN A 57 8.62 -0.74 -18.90
C GLN A 57 7.36 -1.53 -19.23
N TRP A 58 7.53 -2.85 -19.34
CA TRP A 58 6.44 -3.78 -19.53
C TRP A 58 6.11 -4.50 -18.22
N GLU A 59 4.82 -4.63 -17.94
CA GLU A 59 4.27 -5.35 -16.80
C GLU A 59 3.35 -6.48 -17.25
N LEU A 60 3.22 -7.51 -16.42
CA LEU A 60 2.18 -8.53 -16.62
C LEU A 60 0.87 -8.05 -15.99
N PRO A 61 -0.29 -8.37 -16.56
CA PRO A 61 -1.58 -8.15 -15.90
C PRO A 61 -1.85 -9.18 -14.76
N PHE A 62 -0.85 -9.97 -14.39
CA PHE A 62 -0.90 -10.93 -13.29
C PHE A 62 0.49 -11.07 -12.64
N VAL A 63 0.58 -11.80 -11.54
CA VAL A 63 1.84 -12.18 -10.90
C VAL A 63 1.75 -13.61 -10.36
N VAL A 64 2.92 -14.24 -10.28
CA VAL A 64 3.08 -15.65 -9.94
C VAL A 64 4.05 -15.83 -8.79
N ALA A 65 3.93 -16.96 -8.10
CA ALA A 65 4.91 -17.45 -7.14
C ALA A 65 5.16 -18.95 -7.37
N THR A 66 6.25 -19.46 -6.79
CA THR A 66 6.53 -20.89 -6.70
C THR A 66 7.35 -21.17 -5.45
N SER A 67 7.12 -22.32 -4.81
CA SER A 67 7.87 -22.77 -3.64
C SER A 67 8.99 -23.76 -3.98
N TYR A 68 9.35 -23.91 -5.27
CA TYR A 68 10.28 -24.92 -5.81
C TYR A 68 11.57 -25.13 -4.99
N ASP A 69 12.34 -24.06 -4.77
CA ASP A 69 13.63 -24.07 -4.03
C ASP A 69 13.48 -23.88 -2.51
N LEU A 70 12.25 -23.88 -1.98
CA LEU A 70 12.02 -23.70 -0.53
C LEU A 70 12.14 -25.02 0.25
N PRO A 71 12.58 -24.97 1.53
CA PRO A 71 12.47 -26.10 2.46
C PRO A 71 11.03 -26.61 2.64
N LYS A 72 10.84 -27.90 2.99
CA LYS A 72 9.52 -28.57 3.03
C LYS A 72 8.52 -27.82 3.92
N GLU A 73 8.96 -27.41 5.10
CA GLU A 73 8.16 -26.69 6.09
C GLU A 73 7.65 -25.34 5.55
N LYS A 74 8.47 -24.63 4.76
CA LYS A 74 8.05 -23.40 4.07
C LYS A 74 7.12 -23.70 2.90
N LYS A 75 7.36 -24.75 2.13
CA LYS A 75 6.46 -25.18 1.04
C LYS A 75 5.04 -25.41 1.54
N ILE A 76 4.87 -26.07 2.69
CA ILE A 76 3.54 -26.29 3.31
C ILE A 76 2.89 -24.95 3.68
N ALA A 77 3.63 -24.00 4.25
CA ALA A 77 3.10 -22.65 4.54
C ALA A 77 2.66 -21.90 3.26
N TRP A 78 3.42 -22.00 2.17
CA TRP A 78 3.08 -21.39 0.87
C TRP A 78 1.86 -22.07 0.19
N VAL A 79 1.70 -23.38 0.35
CA VAL A 79 0.49 -24.10 -0.09
C VAL A 79 -0.71 -23.70 0.76
N ARG A 80 -0.59 -23.67 2.09
CA ARG A 80 -1.68 -23.27 3.01
C ARG A 80 -2.09 -21.81 2.86
N GLY A 81 -1.14 -20.92 2.59
CA GLY A 81 -1.37 -19.48 2.51
C GLY A 81 -1.93 -19.02 1.16
N LEU A 82 -1.42 -19.54 0.05
CA LEU A 82 -1.75 -19.08 -1.32
C LEU A 82 -1.96 -20.20 -2.35
N SER A 83 -2.08 -21.47 -1.93
CA SER A 83 -2.05 -22.63 -2.83
C SER A 83 -0.80 -22.72 -3.70
N VAL A 84 0.35 -22.18 -3.25
CA VAL A 84 1.61 -22.14 -4.01
C VAL A 84 2.50 -23.36 -3.69
N ASP A 85 2.59 -24.27 -4.66
CA ASP A 85 3.47 -25.44 -4.65
C ASP A 85 4.71 -25.20 -5.55
N GLU A 86 5.44 -26.25 -5.89
CA GLU A 86 6.62 -26.16 -6.75
C GLU A 86 6.30 -25.77 -8.20
N ARG A 87 5.01 -25.67 -8.58
CA ARG A 87 4.60 -25.15 -9.90
C ARG A 87 4.55 -23.63 -9.88
N LEU A 88 4.71 -23.02 -11.05
CA LEU A 88 4.52 -21.58 -11.21
C LEU A 88 3.03 -21.27 -11.12
N SER A 89 2.63 -20.58 -10.05
CA SER A 89 1.25 -20.46 -9.58
C SER A 89 0.79 -19.00 -9.62
N VAL A 90 -0.34 -18.69 -10.24
CA VAL A 90 -0.91 -17.33 -10.26
C VAL A 90 -1.40 -16.97 -8.85
N ILE A 91 -0.90 -15.87 -8.28
CA ILE A 91 -1.30 -15.37 -6.94
C ILE A 91 -2.17 -14.11 -7.00
N ALA A 92 -2.14 -13.40 -8.13
CA ALA A 92 -3.02 -12.28 -8.45
C ALA A 92 -3.12 -12.08 -9.96
N ALA A 93 -4.29 -11.67 -10.45
CA ALA A 93 -4.54 -11.33 -11.84
C ALA A 93 -5.57 -10.19 -11.91
N SER A 94 -5.46 -9.31 -12.91
CA SER A 94 -6.48 -8.29 -13.17
C SER A 94 -7.64 -8.85 -14.01
N GLU A 95 -8.80 -8.21 -13.90
CA GLU A 95 -10.08 -8.62 -14.49
C GLU A 95 -10.06 -8.78 -16.03
N ASN A 96 -9.12 -8.14 -16.71
CA ASN A 96 -8.93 -8.22 -18.15
C ASN A 96 -8.08 -9.44 -18.59
N THR A 97 -7.95 -10.46 -17.74
CA THR A 97 -7.20 -11.69 -18.03
C THR A 97 -8.06 -12.93 -17.91
N ASP A 98 -7.69 -13.95 -18.68
CA ASP A 98 -8.26 -15.30 -18.62
C ASP A 98 -7.69 -16.15 -17.47
N LEU A 99 -7.10 -15.53 -16.44
CA LEU A 99 -6.38 -16.19 -15.34
C LEU A 99 -7.11 -16.02 -14.01
N SER A 100 -7.08 -17.07 -13.19
CA SER A 100 -7.59 -17.10 -11.83
C SER A 100 -6.46 -17.31 -10.82
N VAL A 101 -6.64 -16.81 -9.59
CA VAL A 101 -5.74 -17.14 -8.48
C VAL A 101 -5.76 -18.65 -8.24
N GLY A 102 -4.57 -19.25 -8.09
CA GLY A 102 -4.36 -20.69 -7.98
C GLY A 102 -4.06 -21.39 -9.32
N ASP A 103 -4.25 -20.73 -10.47
CA ASP A 103 -3.91 -21.31 -11.78
C ASP A 103 -2.43 -21.71 -11.85
N LYS A 104 -2.18 -22.91 -12.39
CA LYS A 104 -0.85 -23.51 -12.47
C LYS A 104 -0.34 -23.45 -13.91
N ILE A 105 0.79 -22.81 -14.14
CA ILE A 105 1.38 -22.64 -15.47
C ILE A 105 2.24 -23.87 -15.78
N GLU A 106 1.97 -24.51 -16.91
CA GLU A 106 2.69 -25.70 -17.40
C GLU A 106 3.69 -25.36 -18.51
N GLU A 107 3.36 -24.37 -19.35
CA GLU A 107 4.16 -23.97 -20.52
C GLU A 107 3.99 -22.48 -20.81
N ILE A 108 5.06 -21.83 -21.26
CA ILE A 108 5.12 -20.43 -21.66
C ILE A 108 5.66 -20.37 -23.09
N ASP A 109 4.80 -20.12 -24.08
CA ASP A 109 5.17 -19.97 -25.50
C ASP A 109 6.03 -21.12 -26.04
N GLY A 110 5.62 -22.36 -25.77
CA GLY A 110 6.35 -23.59 -26.11
C GLY A 110 7.51 -23.95 -25.15
N TYR A 111 7.89 -23.05 -24.24
CA TYR A 111 8.91 -23.31 -23.22
C TYR A 111 8.32 -24.05 -22.02
N LYS A 112 8.90 -25.22 -21.71
CA LYS A 112 8.55 -26.05 -20.54
C LYS A 112 9.82 -26.61 -19.89
N LYS A 113 9.90 -26.51 -18.56
CA LYS A 113 10.94 -27.09 -17.69
C LYS A 113 10.34 -27.52 -16.35
N GLU A 114 10.90 -28.58 -15.76
CA GLU A 114 10.56 -29.01 -14.39
C GLU A 114 11.07 -28.01 -13.33
N ASN A 115 12.22 -27.37 -13.59
CA ASN A 115 12.70 -26.28 -12.76
C ASN A 115 11.88 -25.01 -13.05
N THR A 116 11.04 -24.63 -12.09
CA THR A 116 10.11 -23.51 -12.26
C THR A 116 10.72 -22.15 -11.98
N VAL A 117 11.93 -22.07 -11.41
CA VAL A 117 12.73 -20.83 -11.44
C VAL A 117 13.14 -20.48 -12.87
N LYS A 118 13.48 -21.47 -13.70
CA LYS A 118 13.70 -21.26 -15.15
C LYS A 118 12.41 -20.91 -15.90
N MET A 119 11.27 -21.48 -15.52
CA MET A 119 9.95 -21.05 -16.04
C MET A 119 9.63 -19.60 -15.65
N HIS A 120 9.96 -19.20 -14.41
CA HIS A 120 9.74 -17.84 -13.94
C HIS A 120 10.65 -16.85 -14.70
N ALA A 121 11.92 -17.19 -14.91
CA ALA A 121 12.84 -16.39 -15.73
C ALA A 121 12.32 -16.19 -17.17
N GLU A 122 11.88 -17.27 -17.84
CA GLU A 122 11.23 -17.20 -19.16
C GLU A 122 10.02 -16.25 -19.13
N LEU A 123 9.18 -16.32 -18.10
CA LEU A 123 8.02 -15.43 -17.96
C LEU A 123 8.44 -13.95 -17.81
N MET A 124 9.53 -13.67 -17.11
CA MET A 124 10.09 -12.32 -16.98
C MET A 124 10.64 -11.81 -18.32
N ASP A 125 11.32 -12.66 -19.09
CA ASP A 125 11.81 -12.32 -20.43
C ASP A 125 10.65 -12.05 -21.41
N ARG A 126 9.55 -12.82 -21.32
CA ARG A 126 8.35 -12.56 -22.13
C ARG A 126 7.66 -11.26 -21.76
N ARG A 127 7.52 -10.96 -20.46
CA ARG A 127 7.07 -9.65 -19.97
C ARG A 127 7.93 -8.53 -20.56
N ASP A 128 9.24 -8.56 -20.32
CA ASP A 128 10.13 -7.45 -20.66
C ASP A 128 10.28 -7.27 -22.19
N SER A 129 9.95 -8.29 -23.00
CA SER A 129 9.83 -8.17 -24.46
C SER A 129 8.62 -7.37 -24.95
N GLY A 130 7.60 -7.17 -24.10
CA GLY A 130 6.34 -6.48 -24.43
C GLY A 130 5.41 -7.20 -25.42
N ARG A 131 5.87 -8.27 -26.08
CA ARG A 131 5.11 -8.96 -27.13
C ARG A 131 4.07 -9.90 -26.51
N PRO A 132 2.85 -9.98 -27.08
CA PRO A 132 1.89 -11.01 -26.71
C PRO A 132 2.44 -12.42 -26.88
N PHE A 133 2.08 -13.31 -25.96
CA PHE A 133 2.51 -14.71 -25.95
C PHE A 133 1.38 -15.63 -25.43
N THR A 134 1.52 -16.94 -25.64
CA THR A 134 0.54 -17.93 -25.14
C THR A 134 1.11 -18.67 -23.94
N MET A 135 0.27 -18.97 -22.96
CA MET A 135 0.58 -19.89 -21.86
C MET A 135 -0.37 -21.08 -21.90
N ARG A 136 0.11 -22.27 -21.51
CA ARG A 136 -0.76 -23.41 -21.21
C ARG A 136 -0.79 -23.64 -19.70
N LEU A 137 -2.00 -23.72 -19.16
CA LEU A 137 -2.23 -24.05 -17.76
C LEU A 137 -2.30 -25.58 -17.57
N ALA A 138 -2.05 -26.06 -16.36
CA ALA A 138 -2.15 -27.48 -16.01
C ALA A 138 -3.58 -28.05 -16.14
N SER A 139 -4.60 -27.18 -16.25
CA SER A 139 -5.97 -27.52 -16.62
C SER A 139 -6.16 -27.83 -18.11
N GLY A 140 -5.11 -27.65 -18.93
CA GLY A 140 -5.16 -27.72 -20.40
C GLY A 140 -5.61 -26.42 -21.07
N LYS A 141 -6.13 -25.43 -20.32
CA LYS A 141 -6.53 -24.12 -20.87
C LYS A 141 -5.31 -23.41 -21.48
N ALA A 142 -5.44 -22.98 -22.74
CA ALA A 142 -4.52 -22.02 -23.34
C ALA A 142 -4.99 -20.60 -23.04
N VAL A 143 -4.07 -19.72 -22.63
CA VAL A 143 -4.34 -18.32 -22.28
C VAL A 143 -3.42 -17.42 -23.09
N LYS A 144 -3.98 -16.41 -23.75
CA LYS A 144 -3.19 -15.37 -24.41
C LYS A 144 -2.88 -14.27 -23.40
N VAL A 145 -1.60 -13.98 -23.21
CA VAL A 145 -1.12 -12.88 -22.38
C VAL A 145 -0.70 -11.72 -23.28
N ASN A 146 -1.15 -10.52 -22.94
CA ASN A 146 -0.63 -9.27 -23.49
C ASN A 146 0.02 -8.49 -22.32
N PRO A 147 1.35 -8.30 -22.31
CA PRO A 147 1.97 -7.35 -21.38
C PRO A 147 1.40 -5.93 -21.55
N VAL A 148 1.40 -5.14 -20.47
CA VAL A 148 0.95 -3.74 -20.48
C VAL A 148 2.14 -2.80 -20.38
N GLU A 149 2.14 -1.73 -21.17
CA GLU A 149 3.19 -0.70 -21.12
C GLU A 149 2.87 0.31 -20.02
N VAL A 150 3.84 0.55 -19.13
CA VAL A 150 3.75 1.49 -18.00
C VAL A 150 5.00 2.37 -17.95
N CYS A 151 4.98 3.42 -17.13
CA CYS A 151 6.20 4.14 -16.79
C CYS A 151 7.15 3.22 -15.99
N ARG A 152 8.46 3.47 -16.11
CA ARG A 152 9.48 2.72 -15.38
C ARG A 152 9.29 2.90 -13.88
N GLY A 153 9.50 1.83 -13.11
CA GLY A 153 9.35 1.84 -11.65
C GLY A 153 8.39 0.74 -11.21
N ARG A 154 8.81 -0.51 -11.42
CA ARG A 154 8.06 -1.70 -11.04
C ARG A 154 7.83 -1.74 -9.52
N VAL A 155 6.57 -1.90 -9.12
CA VAL A 155 6.21 -2.11 -7.71
C VAL A 155 6.51 -3.56 -7.34
N LEU A 156 7.38 -3.75 -6.35
CA LEU A 156 7.60 -5.02 -5.68
C LEU A 156 7.12 -4.93 -4.23
N ILE A 157 6.75 -6.07 -3.69
CA ILE A 157 6.38 -6.25 -2.29
C ILE A 157 7.48 -7.09 -1.65
N ALA A 158 7.82 -6.79 -0.41
CA ALA A 158 8.74 -7.59 0.39
C ALA A 158 8.32 -9.07 0.38
N ALA A 159 9.30 -9.97 0.22
CA ALA A 159 9.04 -11.39 0.33
C ALA A 159 8.63 -11.75 1.77
N PRO A 160 7.74 -12.73 2.01
CA PRO A 160 7.30 -13.11 3.34
C PRO A 160 8.43 -13.44 4.33
N GLU A 161 9.55 -13.99 3.84
CA GLU A 161 10.73 -14.28 4.64
C GLU A 161 11.52 -13.05 5.12
N ASN A 162 11.19 -11.85 4.61
CA ASN A 162 11.81 -10.58 4.98
C ASN A 162 10.78 -9.43 4.86
N ALA A 163 9.65 -9.58 5.54
CA ALA A 163 8.46 -8.73 5.42
C ALA A 163 8.69 -7.21 5.54
N ALA A 164 9.65 -6.79 6.37
CA ALA A 164 9.99 -5.37 6.58
C ALA A 164 10.90 -4.77 5.48
N ALA A 165 11.32 -5.55 4.47
CA ALA A 165 12.26 -5.11 3.46
C ALA A 165 11.75 -3.92 2.64
N GLN A 166 12.55 -2.86 2.57
CA GLN A 166 12.33 -1.73 1.69
C GLN A 166 13.61 -1.40 0.94
N ASP A 167 13.52 -1.27 -0.39
CA ASP A 167 14.64 -0.92 -1.26
C ASP A 167 14.13 -0.15 -2.47
N PHE A 168 14.83 0.93 -2.85
CA PHE A 168 14.37 1.91 -3.82
C PHE A 168 15.40 2.05 -4.94
N HIS A 169 15.03 1.58 -6.14
CA HIS A 169 15.90 1.58 -7.30
C HIS A 169 15.14 2.11 -8.54
N TRP A 170 15.86 2.72 -9.49
CA TRP A 170 15.26 3.33 -10.68
C TRP A 170 14.58 2.35 -11.66
N LEU A 171 14.58 1.05 -11.37
CA LEU A 171 13.91 0.03 -12.19
C LEU A 171 12.70 -0.57 -11.48
N GLN A 172 12.77 -0.65 -10.16
CA GLN A 172 11.82 -1.33 -9.30
C GLN A 172 12.04 -0.86 -7.86
N SER A 173 10.99 -0.77 -7.05
CA SER A 173 11.13 -0.55 -5.60
C SER A 173 10.34 -1.59 -4.83
N THR A 174 10.93 -2.11 -3.77
CA THR A 174 10.34 -3.07 -2.84
C THR A 174 9.76 -2.31 -1.66
N HIS A 175 8.49 -2.57 -1.35
CA HIS A 175 7.77 -1.99 -0.22
C HIS A 175 7.50 -3.05 0.86
N SER A 176 7.51 -2.63 2.13
CA SER A 176 7.21 -3.48 3.29
C SER A 176 5.83 -4.13 3.18
N LEU A 177 5.67 -5.37 3.64
CA LEU A 177 4.36 -6.01 3.76
C LEU A 177 3.42 -5.23 4.69
N SER A 178 3.96 -4.51 5.67
CA SER A 178 3.18 -3.67 6.58
C SER A 178 2.46 -2.48 5.92
N LEU A 179 2.75 -2.20 4.64
CA LEU A 179 1.90 -1.36 3.79
C LEU A 179 0.45 -1.87 3.69
N LEU A 180 0.27 -3.19 3.83
CA LEU A 180 -0.95 -3.92 3.49
C LEU A 180 -1.84 -4.21 4.70
N ASP A 181 -1.34 -4.01 5.92
CA ASP A 181 -2.06 -4.21 7.19
C ASP A 181 -3.33 -3.36 7.31
N ASN A 182 -3.41 -2.28 6.51
CA ASN A 182 -4.42 -1.22 6.59
C ASN A 182 -5.43 -1.24 5.44
N ASP A 183 -5.51 -2.35 4.69
CA ASP A 183 -6.41 -2.58 3.57
C ASP A 183 -6.46 -1.41 2.57
N LEU A 184 -5.53 -1.43 1.61
CA LEU A 184 -5.47 -0.42 0.55
C LEU A 184 -6.78 -0.38 -0.24
N THR A 185 -7.33 0.82 -0.40
CA THR A 185 -8.36 1.08 -1.42
C THR A 185 -7.73 1.04 -2.83
N PRO A 186 -8.54 0.91 -3.91
CA PRO A 186 -8.02 0.94 -5.28
C PRO A 186 -7.21 2.20 -5.62
N ASP A 187 -7.55 3.35 -5.02
CA ASP A 187 -6.85 4.62 -5.24
C ASP A 187 -5.58 4.75 -4.37
N GLU A 188 -5.54 4.19 -3.16
CA GLU A 188 -4.30 4.08 -2.37
C GLU A 188 -3.30 3.10 -3.02
N ALA A 189 -3.82 2.02 -3.61
CA ALA A 189 -3.03 1.08 -4.39
C ALA A 189 -2.50 1.73 -5.68
N LEU A 190 -3.33 2.51 -6.40
CA LEU A 190 -2.86 3.29 -7.54
C LEU A 190 -1.81 4.35 -7.14
N TRP A 191 -2.01 5.05 -6.02
CA TRP A 191 -1.01 5.99 -5.47
C TRP A 191 0.34 5.30 -5.26
N THR A 192 0.35 4.12 -4.61
CA THR A 192 1.56 3.29 -4.43
C THR A 192 2.26 3.00 -5.76
N VAL A 193 1.51 2.68 -6.83
CA VAL A 193 2.05 2.46 -8.17
C VAL A 193 2.64 3.73 -8.77
N LEU A 194 1.86 4.81 -8.85
CA LEU A 194 2.27 6.05 -9.49
C LEU A 194 3.44 6.71 -8.76
N TRP A 195 3.49 6.60 -7.44
CA TRP A 195 4.60 7.08 -6.62
C TRP A 195 5.89 6.29 -6.90
N THR A 196 5.80 4.96 -7.02
CA THR A 196 6.96 4.12 -7.36
C THR A 196 7.50 4.44 -8.75
N GLN A 197 6.61 4.71 -9.71
CA GLN A 197 6.97 5.19 -11.04
C GLN A 197 7.62 6.58 -10.99
N GLY A 198 7.02 7.52 -10.25
CA GLY A 198 7.55 8.87 -10.06
C GLY A 198 8.93 8.91 -9.41
N LEU A 199 9.17 8.06 -8.41
CA LEU A 199 10.49 7.91 -7.81
C LEU A 199 11.52 7.41 -8.83
N SER A 200 11.13 6.47 -9.69
CA SER A 200 11.97 5.94 -10.75
C SER A 200 12.29 6.96 -11.84
N GLU A 201 11.38 7.87 -12.19
CA GLU A 201 11.63 8.90 -13.20
C GLU A 201 12.38 10.11 -12.62
N GLU A 202 11.84 10.72 -11.58
CA GLU A 202 12.35 11.98 -11.01
C GLU A 202 13.70 11.80 -10.27
N ALA A 203 13.85 10.72 -9.51
CA ALA A 203 15.10 10.44 -8.78
C ALA A 203 16.03 9.46 -9.53
N GLY A 204 15.53 8.74 -10.54
CA GLY A 204 16.28 7.66 -11.19
C GLY A 204 17.56 8.11 -11.88
N ALA A 205 17.60 9.32 -12.43
CA ALA A 205 18.83 9.89 -12.98
C ALA A 205 19.93 10.03 -11.90
N ARG A 206 19.57 10.54 -10.71
CA ARG A 206 20.49 10.67 -9.57
C ARG A 206 20.96 9.30 -9.08
N MET A 207 20.04 8.33 -8.97
CA MET A 207 20.36 6.95 -8.59
C MET A 207 21.34 6.28 -9.56
N LYS A 208 21.11 6.41 -10.88
CA LYS A 208 22.01 5.90 -11.93
C LYS A 208 23.41 6.52 -11.80
N VAL A 209 23.50 7.85 -11.69
CA VAL A 209 24.78 8.57 -11.54
C VAL A 209 25.55 8.09 -10.32
N TYR A 210 24.89 7.93 -9.18
CA TYR A 210 25.51 7.39 -7.96
C TYR A 210 26.02 5.95 -8.14
N HIS A 211 25.20 5.05 -8.69
CA HIS A 211 25.57 3.65 -8.92
C HIS A 211 26.78 3.49 -9.86
N TYR A 212 26.78 4.18 -10.99
CA TYR A 212 27.88 4.10 -11.96
C TYR A 212 29.12 4.89 -11.49
N GLY A 213 28.94 6.03 -10.80
CA GLY A 213 30.03 6.79 -10.21
C GLY A 213 30.81 5.99 -9.16
N LEU A 214 30.11 5.26 -8.27
CA LEU A 214 30.75 4.37 -7.31
C LEU A 214 31.54 3.22 -7.96
N LYS A 215 31.10 2.72 -9.12
CA LYS A 215 31.87 1.70 -9.87
C LYS A 215 33.19 2.27 -10.38
N VAL A 216 33.19 3.48 -10.95
CA VAL A 216 34.43 4.14 -11.43
C VAL A 216 35.40 4.38 -10.27
N VAL A 217 34.93 4.86 -9.10
CA VAL A 217 35.77 5.07 -7.92
C VAL A 217 36.36 3.75 -7.39
N LYS A 218 35.57 2.67 -7.32
CA LYS A 218 36.06 1.35 -6.89
C LYS A 218 37.12 0.78 -7.85
N THR A 219 36.96 0.96 -9.17
CA THR A 219 37.96 0.53 -10.16
C THR A 219 39.22 1.41 -10.13
N GLY A 220 39.09 2.72 -9.88
CA GLY A 220 40.22 3.65 -9.79
C GLY A 220 41.11 3.44 -8.55
N ILE A 221 40.51 3.13 -7.39
CA ILE A 221 41.28 2.89 -6.14
C ILE A 221 42.06 1.56 -6.18
N ALA A 222 41.59 0.58 -6.97
CA ALA A 222 42.26 -0.72 -7.13
C ALA A 222 43.66 -0.64 -7.79
N ILE A 223 43.96 0.46 -8.50
CA ILE A 223 45.26 0.66 -9.17
C ILE A 223 46.24 1.46 -8.30
N ALA A 224 45.78 2.12 -7.24
CA ALA A 224 46.60 2.93 -6.33
C ALA A 224 47.02 2.21 -5.03
N SER A 225 46.63 0.95 -4.83
CA SER A 225 46.78 0.23 -3.55
C SER A 225 47.77 -0.96 -3.56
N VAL A 226 48.58 -1.11 -4.61
CA VAL A 226 49.75 -2.04 -4.64
C VAL A 226 51.06 -1.27 -4.40
N ALA A 227 51.08 -0.40 -3.37
CA ALA A 227 52.28 0.16 -2.77
C ALA A 227 51.94 0.72 -1.37
N SER A 228 52.79 0.44 -0.39
CA SER A 228 52.66 0.74 1.06
C SER A 228 51.43 0.12 1.78
N GLY A 229 51.70 -0.52 2.92
CA GLY A 229 50.72 -1.36 3.61
C GLY A 229 50.13 -0.74 4.89
N VAL A 230 49.19 -1.50 5.48
CA VAL A 230 48.59 -1.36 6.82
C VAL A 230 47.68 -0.14 7.04
N GLY A 231 46.37 -0.39 6.96
CA GLY A 231 45.46 -0.08 8.08
C GLY A 231 45.01 1.37 8.30
N ALA A 232 44.41 2.05 7.31
CA ALA A 232 43.63 3.28 7.56
C ALA A 232 42.61 3.69 6.46
N VAL A 233 41.96 2.77 5.73
CA VAL A 233 41.05 3.16 4.61
C VAL A 233 39.72 2.41 4.61
N ALA A 234 38.71 2.99 5.28
CA ALA A 234 37.29 2.63 5.10
C ALA A 234 36.38 3.88 5.05
N ASN A 235 36.71 4.94 5.81
CA ASN A 235 35.82 6.09 5.98
C ASN A 235 35.94 7.18 4.90
N ALA A 236 37.08 7.28 4.20
CA ALA A 236 37.32 8.36 3.22
C ALA A 236 36.49 8.21 1.92
N ALA A 237 36.19 6.98 1.49
CA ALA A 237 35.48 6.73 0.24
C ALA A 237 34.00 7.21 0.29
N ASN A 238 33.34 7.05 1.43
CA ASN A 238 31.96 7.53 1.61
C ASN A 238 31.90 9.06 1.66
N ALA A 239 32.89 9.73 2.26
CA ALA A 239 32.96 11.19 2.30
C ALA A 239 33.19 11.82 0.91
N ALA A 240 34.02 11.20 0.06
CA ALA A 240 34.26 11.68 -1.30
C ALA A 240 33.01 11.55 -2.20
N ALA A 241 32.26 10.44 -2.07
CA ALA A 241 31.00 10.25 -2.79
C ALA A 241 29.92 11.25 -2.36
N ALA A 242 29.84 11.59 -1.07
CA ALA A 242 28.93 12.63 -0.56
C ALA A 242 29.27 14.01 -1.14
N ASN A 243 30.54 14.41 -1.11
CA ASN A 243 30.98 15.74 -1.59
C ASN A 243 30.75 15.96 -3.09
N ALA A 244 30.86 14.90 -3.91
CA ALA A 244 30.55 14.99 -5.35
C ALA A 244 29.07 15.33 -5.60
N ALA A 245 28.15 14.82 -4.77
CA ALA A 245 26.72 15.15 -4.84
C ALA A 245 26.42 16.57 -4.33
N THR A 246 27.20 17.09 -3.36
CA THR A 246 27.00 18.45 -2.82
C THR A 246 27.33 19.57 -3.80
N THR A 247 28.21 19.31 -4.78
CA THR A 247 28.75 20.34 -5.69
C THR A 247 27.71 20.88 -6.69
N ALA A 248 26.53 20.27 -6.80
CA ALA A 248 25.42 20.76 -7.63
C ALA A 248 24.38 21.62 -6.87
N ALA A 249 24.58 21.89 -5.57
CA ALA A 249 23.54 22.44 -4.68
C ALA A 249 23.91 23.78 -4.00
N GLY A 250 24.44 24.75 -4.76
CA GLY A 250 24.51 26.16 -4.35
C GLY A 250 23.35 26.96 -4.96
N SER A 251 22.67 27.87 -4.25
CA SER A 251 23.27 28.98 -3.49
C SER A 251 22.48 29.42 -2.24
N ALA A 252 23.20 29.97 -1.25
CA ALA A 252 22.70 30.26 0.09
C ALA A 252 21.97 31.61 0.26
N ALA A 253 21.33 32.15 -0.78
CA ALA A 253 20.69 33.48 -0.73
C ALA A 253 19.28 33.48 -0.07
N ALA A 254 18.56 32.36 -0.08
CA ALA A 254 17.15 32.31 0.35
C ALA A 254 16.94 32.24 1.88
N GLN A 255 17.91 31.74 2.65
CA GLN A 255 17.73 31.47 4.09
C GLN A 255 17.67 32.73 4.98
N ALA A 256 18.09 33.90 4.47
CA ALA A 256 18.02 35.16 5.22
C ALA A 256 16.60 35.76 5.24
N ALA A 257 15.82 35.59 4.17
CA ALA A 257 14.45 36.14 4.08
C ALA A 257 13.43 35.32 4.87
N ALA A 258 13.59 33.98 4.91
CA ALA A 258 12.67 33.07 5.59
C ALA A 258 12.61 33.28 7.12
N ARG A 259 13.70 33.75 7.74
CA ARG A 259 13.79 33.91 9.21
C ARG A 259 13.04 35.12 9.76
N GLU A 260 12.72 36.11 8.92
CA GLU A 260 12.05 37.34 9.37
C GLU A 260 10.52 37.25 9.25
N LEU A 261 10.02 36.54 8.23
CA LEU A 261 8.58 36.23 8.09
C LEU A 261 8.06 35.30 9.20
N ALA A 262 8.88 34.36 9.68
CA ALA A 262 8.51 33.40 10.72
C ALA A 262 8.14 34.04 12.08
N LYS A 263 8.52 35.29 12.33
CA LYS A 263 8.21 35.99 13.59
C LYS A 263 6.84 36.68 13.64
N GLN A 264 6.19 36.92 12.50
CA GLN A 264 4.92 37.68 12.47
C GLN A 264 3.66 36.80 12.43
N ALA A 265 3.77 35.50 12.16
CA ALA A 265 2.63 34.60 12.06
C ALA A 265 2.17 33.98 13.41
N ALA A 266 2.95 34.13 14.48
CA ALA A 266 2.75 33.37 15.72
C ALA A 266 1.63 33.87 16.65
N ASP A 267 1.25 35.16 16.58
CA ASP A 267 0.39 35.78 17.61
C ASP A 267 -1.13 35.74 17.33
N SER A 268 -1.55 35.40 16.10
CA SER A 268 -2.99 35.23 15.77
C SER A 268 -3.51 33.80 15.97
N MET A 269 -2.70 32.90 16.53
CA MET A 269 -3.21 31.67 17.15
C MET A 269 -3.91 32.03 18.47
N ARG A 270 -5.20 32.41 18.40
CA ARG A 270 -6.18 32.61 19.50
C ARG A 270 -7.44 33.23 18.86
N LYS A 271 -8.68 32.95 19.30
CA LYS A 271 -9.16 32.33 20.55
C LYS A 271 -10.64 31.92 20.38
N SER A 272 -11.10 30.95 21.19
CA SER A 272 -12.38 30.99 21.94
C SER A 272 -13.60 30.12 21.56
N VAL A 273 -13.79 29.61 20.33
CA VAL A 273 -15.11 28.98 19.99
C VAL A 273 -15.08 27.48 19.65
N ILE A 274 -13.98 26.94 19.15
CA ILE A 274 -13.91 25.53 18.65
C ILE A 274 -13.26 24.56 19.67
N GLU A 275 -12.65 25.08 20.73
CA GLU A 275 -11.68 24.35 21.57
C GLU A 275 -12.27 23.33 22.57
N ALA A 276 -13.59 23.20 22.71
CA ALA A 276 -14.19 22.42 23.80
C ALA A 276 -14.52 20.95 23.46
N ALA A 277 -14.99 20.65 22.25
CA ALA A 277 -15.45 19.30 21.88
C ALA A 277 -14.43 18.50 21.04
N GLN A 278 -13.66 19.17 20.18
CA GLN A 278 -12.68 18.50 19.29
C GLN A 278 -11.33 18.19 19.96
N LYS A 279 -11.13 18.60 21.22
CA LYS A 279 -9.80 18.63 21.86
C LYS A 279 -9.22 17.25 22.15
N VAL A 280 -10.02 16.31 22.65
CA VAL A 280 -9.53 14.99 23.07
C VAL A 280 -9.14 14.12 21.87
N ALA A 281 -9.98 14.07 20.82
CA ALA A 281 -9.66 13.34 19.60
C ALA A 281 -8.46 13.94 18.86
N ARG A 282 -8.37 15.28 18.77
CA ARG A 282 -7.24 15.95 18.09
C ARG A 282 -5.94 15.92 18.88
N GLN A 283 -5.95 15.82 20.20
CA GLN A 283 -4.71 15.66 20.98
C GLN A 283 -4.03 14.33 20.65
N GLN A 284 -4.77 13.21 20.65
CA GLN A 284 -4.21 11.92 20.21
C GLN A 284 -3.81 11.93 18.73
N ALA A 285 -4.65 12.47 17.83
CA ALA A 285 -4.29 12.55 16.42
C ALA A 285 -3.01 13.38 16.18
N GLN A 286 -2.85 14.53 16.85
CA GLN A 286 -1.65 15.38 16.73
C GLN A 286 -0.39 14.71 17.30
N GLU A 287 -0.49 14.02 18.44
CA GLU A 287 0.66 13.29 19.01
C GLU A 287 1.09 12.12 18.11
N ILE A 288 0.13 11.31 17.63
CA ILE A 288 0.35 10.21 16.67
C ILE A 288 1.02 10.74 15.39
N THR A 289 0.50 11.83 14.81
CA THR A 289 1.07 12.43 13.59
C THR A 289 2.49 12.96 13.83
N LEU A 290 2.78 13.60 14.97
CA LEU A 290 4.11 14.14 15.25
C LEU A 290 5.18 13.04 15.42
N ASP A 291 4.87 11.95 16.10
CA ASP A 291 5.82 10.83 16.23
C ASP A 291 5.96 10.03 14.94
N ALA A 292 4.88 9.90 14.14
CA ALA A 292 4.96 9.32 12.81
C ALA A 292 5.82 10.16 11.84
N ILE A 293 5.71 11.49 11.86
CA ILE A 293 6.56 12.41 11.07
C ILE A 293 8.05 12.27 11.46
N LYS A 294 8.35 12.16 12.76
CA LYS A 294 9.72 11.89 13.23
C LYS A 294 10.21 10.53 12.74
N ALA A 295 9.38 9.48 12.85
CA ALA A 295 9.71 8.13 12.39
C ALA A 295 9.94 8.07 10.87
N ALA A 296 9.13 8.76 10.06
CA ALA A 296 9.32 8.88 8.62
C ALA A 296 10.64 9.60 8.27
N THR A 297 10.98 10.66 9.03
CA THR A 297 12.27 11.35 8.91
C THR A 297 13.45 10.42 9.27
N MET A 298 13.33 9.64 10.35
CA MET A 298 14.34 8.65 10.74
C MET A 298 14.48 7.54 9.71
N PHE A 299 13.38 7.06 9.13
CA PHE A 299 13.35 6.07 8.05
C PHE A 299 14.06 6.57 6.79
N LYS A 300 13.69 7.77 6.29
CA LYS A 300 14.38 8.43 5.15
C LYS A 300 15.89 8.55 5.38
N ASN A 301 16.29 8.85 6.61
CA ASN A 301 17.70 8.99 7.02
C ASN A 301 18.42 7.65 7.30
N SER A 302 17.70 6.54 7.50
CA SER A 302 18.31 5.20 7.70
C SER A 302 18.57 4.47 6.38
N LEU A 303 17.97 4.94 5.27
CA LEU A 303 18.26 4.45 3.93
C LEU A 303 19.75 4.60 3.60
N SER A 304 20.29 3.65 2.84
CA SER A 304 21.71 3.61 2.45
C SER A 304 21.88 3.30 0.97
N GLY A 305 23.10 3.52 0.44
CA GLY A 305 23.42 3.23 -0.96
C GLY A 305 22.53 3.97 -1.96
N ILE A 306 21.96 3.23 -2.92
CA ILE A 306 21.05 3.79 -3.94
C ILE A 306 19.75 4.29 -3.29
N SER A 307 19.23 3.55 -2.30
CA SER A 307 18.01 3.89 -1.57
C SER A 307 18.12 5.20 -0.79
N TRP A 308 19.32 5.56 -0.30
CA TRP A 308 19.56 6.90 0.25
C TRP A 308 19.37 8.01 -0.79
N VAL A 309 19.91 7.82 -2.01
CA VAL A 309 19.72 8.78 -3.11
C VAL A 309 18.24 8.88 -3.50
N ALA A 310 17.51 7.76 -3.50
CA ALA A 310 16.07 7.73 -3.71
C ALA A 310 15.31 8.55 -2.66
N GLY A 311 15.69 8.44 -1.38
CA GLY A 311 15.14 9.26 -0.28
C GLY A 311 15.19 10.78 -0.54
N THR A 312 16.17 11.27 -1.29
CA THR A 312 16.28 12.69 -1.69
C THR A 312 15.25 13.13 -2.73
N GLY A 313 14.49 12.20 -3.33
CA GLY A 313 13.49 12.47 -4.36
C GLY A 313 12.07 12.05 -4.00
N PHE A 314 11.81 11.64 -2.75
CA PHE A 314 10.47 11.24 -2.31
C PHE A 314 9.41 12.34 -2.54
N TYR A 315 9.73 13.61 -2.32
CA TYR A 315 8.81 14.73 -2.60
C TYR A 315 8.47 14.89 -4.11
N MET A 316 9.40 14.51 -5.00
CA MET A 316 9.18 14.54 -6.44
C MET A 316 8.25 13.39 -6.85
N ALA A 317 8.42 12.21 -6.24
CA ALA A 317 7.51 11.08 -6.38
C ALA A 317 6.09 11.39 -5.86
N ASP A 318 5.96 12.10 -4.74
CA ASP A 318 4.67 12.57 -4.22
C ASP A 318 3.96 13.48 -5.25
N LYS A 319 4.66 14.50 -5.75
CA LYS A 319 4.10 15.40 -6.78
C LYS A 319 3.74 14.65 -8.06
N TRP A 320 4.62 13.79 -8.55
CA TRP A 320 4.40 12.99 -9.76
C TRP A 320 3.13 12.15 -9.66
N ALA A 321 2.94 11.46 -8.54
CA ALA A 321 1.77 10.65 -8.28
C ALA A 321 0.51 11.51 -8.19
N PHE A 322 0.56 12.62 -7.46
CA PHE A 322 -0.58 13.52 -7.24
C PHE A 322 -1.15 14.09 -8.53
N ASP A 323 -0.30 14.58 -9.44
CA ASP A 323 -0.74 15.10 -10.74
C ASP A 323 -1.33 13.99 -11.65
N ARG A 324 -0.90 12.74 -11.47
CA ARG A 324 -1.34 11.59 -12.29
C ARG A 324 -2.56 10.86 -11.74
N MET A 325 -2.82 10.93 -10.43
CA MET A 325 -4.09 10.51 -9.84
C MET A 325 -5.26 11.26 -10.49
N GLU A 326 -5.17 12.60 -10.53
CA GLU A 326 -6.18 13.46 -11.17
C GLU A 326 -6.34 13.13 -12.66
N THR A 327 -5.24 12.92 -13.38
CA THR A 327 -5.25 12.54 -14.81
C THR A 327 -5.96 11.19 -15.06
N LEU A 328 -5.93 10.27 -14.10
CA LEU A 328 -6.62 8.97 -14.15
C LEU A 328 -8.04 8.99 -13.53
N GLY A 329 -8.55 10.17 -13.15
CA GLY A 329 -9.83 10.31 -12.45
C GLY A 329 -9.85 9.59 -11.10
N ALA A 330 -8.70 9.47 -10.45
CA ALA A 330 -8.54 8.88 -9.11
C ALA A 330 -8.54 9.99 -8.05
N ASP A 331 -8.89 9.65 -6.82
CA ASP A 331 -8.88 10.59 -5.70
C ASP A 331 -7.44 10.87 -5.22
N PRO A 332 -6.89 12.09 -5.42
CA PRO A 332 -5.55 12.42 -4.93
C PRO A 332 -5.48 12.49 -3.39
N LEU A 333 -6.61 12.50 -2.67
CA LEU A 333 -6.61 12.41 -1.20
C LEU A 333 -6.16 11.05 -0.68
N ALA A 334 -6.16 10.00 -1.52
CA ALA A 334 -5.62 8.68 -1.16
C ALA A 334 -4.17 8.75 -0.62
N ALA A 335 -3.39 9.74 -1.08
CA ALA A 335 -2.06 10.05 -0.54
C ALA A 335 -2.08 10.34 0.97
N PHE A 336 -3.03 11.17 1.41
CA PHE A 336 -3.20 11.57 2.81
C PHE A 336 -3.89 10.48 3.63
N THR A 337 -4.82 9.72 3.02
CA THR A 337 -5.50 8.62 3.71
C THR A 337 -4.51 7.48 4.02
N LEU A 338 -3.65 7.14 3.05
CA LEU A 338 -2.58 6.17 3.24
C LEU A 338 -1.56 6.65 4.29
N HIS A 339 -1.17 7.93 4.24
CA HIS A 339 -0.34 8.55 5.27
C HIS A 339 -0.95 8.37 6.67
N TYR A 340 -2.21 8.75 6.85
CA TYR A 340 -2.92 8.67 8.13
C TYR A 340 -3.04 7.22 8.63
N LYS A 341 -3.41 6.27 7.77
CA LYS A 341 -3.48 4.83 8.08
C LYS A 341 -2.15 4.30 8.63
N LEU A 342 -1.06 4.56 7.92
CA LEU A 342 0.27 4.08 8.31
C LEU A 342 0.81 4.78 9.57
N ALA A 343 0.55 6.08 9.72
CA ALA A 343 0.90 6.85 10.91
C ALA A 343 0.15 6.34 12.17
N SER A 344 -1.16 6.09 12.05
CA SER A 344 -2.02 5.67 13.17
C SER A 344 -1.87 4.20 13.59
N THR A 345 -1.25 3.35 12.76
CA THR A 345 -1.01 1.93 13.05
C THR A 345 0.45 1.59 13.37
N ALA A 346 1.25 2.59 13.76
CA ALA A 346 2.68 2.46 14.05
C ALA A 346 3.57 2.00 12.86
N ASN A 347 3.01 1.93 11.65
CA ASN A 347 3.70 1.61 10.40
C ASN A 347 4.39 2.84 9.77
N ALA A 348 4.87 3.75 10.61
CA ALA A 348 5.46 5.03 10.22
C ALA A 348 6.85 4.93 9.54
N GLN A 349 7.51 3.77 9.63
CA GLN A 349 8.76 3.48 8.92
C GLN A 349 8.48 3.01 7.48
N ASN A 350 7.76 3.82 6.71
CA ASN A 350 7.31 3.48 5.37
C ASN A 350 7.42 4.71 4.45
N ALA A 351 7.78 4.50 3.18
CA ALA A 351 7.92 5.59 2.20
C ALA A 351 6.65 6.40 1.95
N PHE A 352 5.46 5.84 2.23
CA PHE A 352 4.18 6.54 2.10
C PHE A 352 3.78 7.35 3.34
N VAL A 353 4.55 7.29 4.43
CA VAL A 353 4.44 8.30 5.50
C VAL A 353 5.30 9.50 5.14
N PHE A 354 4.72 10.68 5.30
CA PHE A 354 5.35 11.94 4.94
C PHE A 354 6.19 12.41 6.12
N ASP A 355 7.43 12.78 5.84
CA ASP A 355 8.20 13.64 6.74
C ASP A 355 7.62 15.07 6.71
N GLU A 356 8.12 15.95 7.58
CA GLU A 356 7.60 17.31 7.74
C GLU A 356 7.65 18.12 6.43
N GLU A 357 8.76 18.03 5.69
CA GLU A 357 8.97 18.71 4.42
C GLU A 357 7.99 18.20 3.36
N ARG A 358 7.87 16.88 3.20
CA ARG A 358 6.94 16.25 2.25
C ARG A 358 5.50 16.62 2.55
N LEU A 359 5.08 16.56 3.82
CA LEU A 359 3.71 16.87 4.24
C LEU A 359 3.37 18.33 3.94
N GLN A 360 4.28 19.26 4.20
CA GLN A 360 4.10 20.68 3.86
C GLN A 360 3.97 20.88 2.35
N LEU A 361 4.88 20.32 1.55
CA LEU A 361 4.90 20.46 0.10
C LEU A 361 3.64 19.88 -0.57
N ILE A 362 3.22 18.67 -0.20
CA ILE A 362 2.04 18.03 -0.80
C ILE A 362 0.73 18.70 -0.35
N SER A 363 0.68 19.22 0.88
CA SER A 363 -0.46 20.01 1.36
C SER A 363 -0.60 21.34 0.63
N GLU A 364 0.50 22.01 0.28
CA GLU A 364 0.48 23.24 -0.52
C GLU A 364 -0.01 22.96 -1.96
N ILE A 365 0.42 21.85 -2.59
CA ILE A 365 -0.12 21.43 -3.89
C ILE A 365 -1.64 21.17 -3.81
N ALA A 366 -2.09 20.48 -2.76
CA ALA A 366 -3.51 20.20 -2.54
C ALA A 366 -4.32 21.49 -2.26
N LYS A 367 -3.75 22.44 -1.50
CA LYS A 367 -4.33 23.77 -1.25
C LYS A 367 -4.51 24.57 -2.54
N GLN A 368 -3.51 24.56 -3.44
CA GLN A 368 -3.61 25.22 -4.74
C GLN A 368 -4.71 24.64 -5.64
N LYS A 369 -5.12 23.38 -5.43
CA LYS A 369 -6.29 22.75 -6.06
C LYS A 369 -7.60 22.89 -5.24
N GLY A 370 -7.62 23.71 -4.19
CA GLY A 370 -8.81 23.93 -3.35
C GLY A 370 -9.17 22.78 -2.41
N MET A 371 -8.24 21.86 -2.13
CA MET A 371 -8.48 20.66 -1.32
C MET A 371 -8.12 20.82 0.16
N GLU A 372 -7.71 22.02 0.60
CA GLU A 372 -7.19 22.30 1.95
C GLU A 372 -8.11 21.78 3.09
N GLU A 373 -9.42 22.04 3.02
CA GLU A 373 -10.37 21.56 4.02
C GLU A 373 -10.47 20.02 4.03
N LYS A 374 -10.46 19.38 2.86
CA LYS A 374 -10.51 17.92 2.76
C LYS A 374 -9.25 17.25 3.29
N VAL A 375 -8.07 17.82 3.00
CA VAL A 375 -6.80 17.35 3.56
C VAL A 375 -6.79 17.44 5.08
N ALA A 376 -7.31 18.55 5.64
CA ALA A 376 -7.42 18.71 7.09
C ALA A 376 -8.36 17.67 7.74
N LEU A 377 -9.44 17.27 7.07
CA LEU A 377 -10.32 16.18 7.52
C LEU A 377 -9.60 14.83 7.50
N VAL A 378 -8.97 14.46 6.38
CA VAL A 378 -8.23 13.18 6.26
C VAL A 378 -7.14 13.05 7.32
N LEU A 379 -6.35 14.10 7.53
CA LEU A 379 -5.27 14.10 8.52
C LEU A 379 -5.78 14.07 9.97
N ALA A 380 -7.05 14.42 10.21
CA ALA A 380 -7.73 14.22 11.49
C ALA A 380 -8.37 12.83 11.65
N GLY A 381 -8.30 11.96 10.63
CA GLY A 381 -8.97 10.67 10.59
C GLY A 381 -10.45 10.73 10.22
N GLU A 382 -10.92 11.86 9.70
CA GLU A 382 -12.31 12.10 9.29
C GLU A 382 -12.49 11.78 7.79
N ASP A 383 -13.68 11.31 7.38
CA ASP A 383 -13.99 11.03 5.97
C ASP A 383 -14.14 12.34 5.16
N PRO A 384 -13.29 12.60 4.14
CA PRO A 384 -13.32 13.84 3.35
C PRO A 384 -14.46 13.91 2.33
N HIS A 385 -15.18 12.80 2.11
CA HIS A 385 -16.31 12.69 1.20
C HIS A 385 -17.66 12.54 1.92
N ALA A 386 -17.64 12.42 3.25
CA ALA A 386 -18.84 12.45 4.06
C ALA A 386 -19.64 13.75 3.77
N PRO A 387 -20.97 13.66 3.53
CA PRO A 387 -21.78 14.84 3.32
C PRO A 387 -21.72 15.72 4.57
N LYS A 388 -21.31 16.97 4.42
CA LYS A 388 -21.29 17.94 5.54
C LYS A 388 -22.67 17.93 6.19
N ALA A 389 -22.71 17.59 7.47
CA ALA A 389 -23.94 17.66 8.25
C ALA A 389 -24.47 19.09 8.14
N ILE A 390 -25.60 19.25 7.46
CA ILE A 390 -26.29 20.53 7.41
C ILE A 390 -26.76 20.78 8.84
N ALA A 391 -26.03 21.61 9.56
CA ALA A 391 -26.52 22.18 10.81
C ALA A 391 -27.76 22.97 10.45
N SER A 392 -28.93 22.33 10.57
CA SER A 392 -30.21 22.99 10.45
C SER A 392 -30.24 24.06 11.53
N VAL A 393 -30.03 25.30 11.11
CA VAL A 393 -30.24 26.47 11.96
C VAL A 393 -31.74 26.53 12.22
N VAL A 394 -32.17 25.77 13.22
CA VAL A 394 -33.45 26.01 13.88
C VAL A 394 -33.26 27.31 14.64
N THR A 395 -33.49 28.42 13.94
CA THR A 395 -33.87 29.67 14.58
C THR A 395 -35.14 29.39 15.38
N VAL A 396 -34.97 29.06 16.66
CA VAL A 396 -36.04 29.20 17.67
C VAL A 396 -36.21 30.70 17.90
N GLY A 397 -36.76 31.37 16.88
CA GLY A 397 -37.24 32.73 16.97
C GLY A 397 -38.64 32.71 17.55
N ASP A 398 -38.77 33.32 18.73
CA ASP A 398 -39.97 33.94 19.30
C ASP A 398 -41.33 33.49 18.75
N SER A 399 -41.97 32.53 19.42
CA SER A 399 -43.29 32.74 20.06
C SER A 399 -43.93 31.43 20.52
N ILE A 400 -43.60 30.96 21.73
CA ILE A 400 -44.55 30.15 22.52
C ILE A 400 -45.23 31.08 23.50
N GLU A 401 -46.35 31.65 23.04
CA GLU A 401 -47.27 32.43 23.87
C GLU A 401 -47.90 31.49 24.92
N GLN A 402 -47.51 31.65 26.19
CA GLN A 402 -48.11 30.89 27.29
C GLN A 402 -49.57 31.33 27.48
N ARG A 403 -50.52 30.51 27.01
CA ARG A 403 -51.94 30.71 27.31
C ARG A 403 -52.28 30.16 28.70
N PRO A 404 -52.91 30.95 29.59
CA PRO A 404 -53.43 30.45 30.86
C PRO A 404 -54.56 29.41 30.63
N LEU A 405 -54.62 28.42 31.51
CA LEU A 405 -55.75 27.50 31.64
C LEU A 405 -56.70 28.03 32.72
N GLU A 406 -57.91 28.45 32.33
CA GLU A 406 -59.03 28.63 33.27
C GLU A 406 -60.34 28.05 32.69
N ASP A 407 -60.90 27.10 33.45
CA ASP A 407 -62.31 26.76 33.70
C ASP A 407 -63.36 26.63 32.56
N GLY A 408 -63.72 25.36 32.29
CA GLY A 408 -64.84 24.77 33.04
C GLY A 408 -66.22 24.63 32.37
N ALA A 409 -66.55 23.42 31.90
CA ALA A 409 -67.93 22.91 31.89
C ALA A 409 -68.00 21.35 31.85
N ALA A 410 -68.68 20.81 32.87
CA ALA A 410 -69.19 19.47 33.18
C ALA A 410 -69.64 18.55 31.99
N ILE A 411 -69.76 17.22 32.18
CA ILE A 411 -70.96 16.54 32.77
C ILE A 411 -70.70 15.10 33.31
N ASN A 412 -71.63 14.66 34.18
CA ASN A 412 -71.69 13.46 35.05
C ASN A 412 -72.93 12.57 34.70
N VAL A 413 -73.16 11.29 35.10
CA VAL A 413 -72.44 10.33 35.98
C VAL A 413 -72.93 8.85 35.79
N ALA A 414 -72.01 7.87 35.92
CA ALA A 414 -72.12 6.48 36.43
C ALA A 414 -73.13 5.38 35.95
N ASN A 415 -72.68 4.13 36.24
CA ASN A 415 -73.38 2.94 36.80
C ASN A 415 -73.75 1.69 35.94
N ALA A 416 -73.28 0.54 36.46
CA ALA A 416 -73.79 -0.87 36.56
C ALA A 416 -74.87 -1.40 35.56
N ASP A 417 -74.99 -2.71 35.27
CA ASP A 417 -74.92 -3.89 36.17
C ASP A 417 -74.91 -5.26 35.41
N ALA A 418 -74.76 -6.38 36.15
CA ALA A 418 -75.04 -7.80 35.81
C ALA A 418 -74.22 -8.53 34.69
N GLY A 419 -73.97 -9.85 34.72
CA GLY A 419 -74.18 -10.87 35.78
C GLY A 419 -74.15 -12.34 35.28
N GLY A 420 -73.29 -13.20 35.87
CA GLY A 420 -73.30 -14.69 35.79
C GLY A 420 -72.75 -15.37 34.51
N ALA A 421 -72.42 -16.67 34.47
CA ALA A 421 -72.06 -17.65 35.53
C ALA A 421 -71.52 -18.98 34.91
N THR A 422 -70.51 -19.63 35.52
CA THR A 422 -70.06 -21.05 35.31
C THR A 422 -69.54 -21.45 33.89
N GLN A 423 -68.72 -22.49 33.66
CA GLN A 423 -68.32 -23.68 34.45
C GLN A 423 -66.86 -24.15 34.15
N ALA A 424 -66.40 -25.28 34.72
CA ALA A 424 -64.97 -25.60 34.94
C ALA A 424 -64.30 -26.61 33.96
N ALA A 425 -62.96 -26.77 34.10
CA ALA A 425 -62.06 -27.69 33.37
C ALA A 425 -62.20 -29.19 33.81
N PRO A 426 -61.43 -30.18 33.26
CA PRO A 426 -60.05 -30.46 33.77
C PRO A 426 -59.00 -31.23 32.88
N VAL A 427 -57.71 -30.95 33.11
CA VAL A 427 -56.56 -31.87 33.42
C VAL A 427 -55.95 -32.88 32.39
N GLN A 428 -54.62 -33.09 32.58
CA GLN A 428 -53.60 -34.04 32.01
C GLN A 428 -52.69 -33.45 30.92
N GLU A 429 -51.40 -33.16 31.09
CA GLU A 429 -50.26 -33.73 31.87
C GLU A 429 -49.56 -34.96 31.23
N ALA A 430 -48.23 -34.80 31.02
CA ALA A 430 -47.15 -35.80 31.05
C ALA A 430 -46.39 -36.17 29.74
N ARG A 431 -45.07 -35.89 29.80
CA ARG A 431 -43.92 -36.74 29.42
C ARG A 431 -43.60 -37.00 27.93
N GLU A 432 -42.41 -36.63 27.44
CA GLU A 432 -41.03 -37.13 27.71
C GLU A 432 -40.67 -38.45 26.99
N ARG A 433 -39.74 -38.34 26.03
CA ARG A 433 -38.56 -39.18 25.71
C ARG A 433 -38.32 -39.14 24.18
N ALA A 434 -37.19 -38.65 23.69
CA ALA A 434 -35.81 -39.14 23.85
C ALA A 434 -35.57 -40.45 23.09
N ASP A 435 -34.91 -40.31 21.93
CA ASP A 435 -33.68 -41.00 21.54
C ASP A 435 -32.82 -40.00 20.74
#